data_AF-A0AAD7RVV2-F1
#
_entry.id   AF-A0AAD7RVV2-F1
#
_cell.length_a   1.000
_cell.length_b   1.000
_cell.length_c   1.000
_cell.angle_alpha   90.00
_cell.angle_beta   90.00
_cell.angle_gamma   90.00
#
_symmetry.space_group_name_H-M   'P 1'
#
loop_
_entity.id
_entity.type
_entity.pdbx_description
1 polymer ?
#
loop_
_entity_poly.entity_id
_entity_poly.type
_entity_poly.pdbx_seq_one_letter_code
_entity_poly.pdbx_strand_id
1 'polypeptide(L)'
;MERAFEKLPSNLGYLLSEVPKWFSKSTLRREAFNNLFQVMDANNDRRGTPKPFQKMSSTRWLVRGKVIYSLLVNWHELKAYFSAVLPTADASCRYRARELHGMFSDPVNLLYLEFVSPVVTEFERVNSFFQATDADPEEMFNELDMHHKSLKCRFQGKCCTDFKASERMLERFTSQNMYGNLEDRDNSEGGDPGEGVEEFDLLY
;
A
#
# COMPACT_ATOMS: atom_id res chain seq x y z
N MET A 1 16.18 -16.99 11.10
CA MET A 1 15.30 -16.60 9.97
C MET A 1 15.90 -15.52 9.06
N GLU A 2 17.08 -14.95 9.37
CA GLU A 2 17.88 -14.19 8.37
C GLU A 2 18.02 -14.96 7.04
N ARG A 3 18.21 -16.29 7.15
CA ARG A 3 18.20 -17.26 6.04
C ARG A 3 16.90 -17.39 5.24
N ALA A 4 15.75 -16.98 5.77
CA ALA A 4 14.49 -17.08 5.03
C ALA A 4 14.43 -16.02 3.92
N PHE A 5 14.95 -14.82 4.18
CA PHE A 5 15.08 -13.78 3.16
C PHE A 5 16.26 -14.03 2.21
N GLU A 6 17.23 -14.85 2.57
CA GLU A 6 18.21 -15.38 1.60
C GLU A 6 17.56 -16.30 0.56
N LYS A 7 16.35 -16.81 0.83
CA LYS A 7 15.55 -17.56 -0.14
C LYS A 7 14.64 -16.68 -0.98
N LEU A 8 14.57 -15.37 -0.70
CA LEU A 8 13.81 -14.44 -1.53
C LEU A 8 14.48 -14.35 -2.90
N PRO A 9 13.70 -14.31 -4.00
CA PRO A 9 14.26 -14.04 -5.32
C PRO A 9 15.13 -12.77 -5.31
N SER A 10 16.31 -12.83 -5.95
CA SER A 10 17.32 -11.77 -5.89
C SER A 10 16.83 -10.45 -6.46
N ASN A 11 15.94 -10.48 -7.46
CA ASN A 11 15.20 -9.35 -8.00
C ASN A 11 14.40 -8.60 -6.92
N LEU A 12 13.69 -9.31 -6.04
CA LEU A 12 12.94 -8.66 -4.96
C LEU A 12 13.89 -8.08 -3.90
N GLY A 13 14.95 -8.82 -3.56
CA GLY A 13 15.99 -8.32 -2.67
C GLY A 13 16.62 -7.02 -3.18
N TYR A 14 16.86 -6.95 -4.49
CA TYR A 14 17.33 -5.75 -5.16
C TYR A 14 16.33 -4.60 -5.04
N LEU A 15 15.05 -4.79 -5.40
CA LEU A 15 13.98 -3.78 -5.28
C LEU A 15 13.89 -3.21 -3.85
N LEU A 16 13.83 -4.10 -2.85
CA LEU A 16 13.73 -3.73 -1.44
C LEU A 16 14.92 -2.89 -0.96
N SER A 17 16.07 -3.03 -1.59
CA SER A 17 17.29 -2.30 -1.23
C SER A 17 17.48 -1.01 -2.03
N GLU A 18 17.18 -1.04 -3.33
CA GLU A 18 17.53 0.04 -4.25
C GLU A 18 16.48 1.15 -4.30
N VAL A 19 15.20 0.83 -4.09
CA VAL A 19 14.14 1.84 -4.03
C VAL A 19 14.35 2.80 -2.84
N PRO A 20 14.57 2.33 -1.60
CA PRO A 20 14.89 3.24 -0.49
C PRO A 20 16.19 4.03 -0.73
N LYS A 21 17.21 3.42 -1.35
CA LYS A 21 18.47 4.12 -1.68
C LYS A 21 18.25 5.24 -2.69
N TRP A 22 17.44 5.01 -3.72
CA TRP A 22 17.10 5.98 -4.76
C TRP A 22 16.59 7.29 -4.16
N PHE A 23 15.64 7.18 -3.24
CA PHE A 23 15.00 8.30 -2.55
C PHE A 23 15.77 8.81 -1.33
N SER A 24 16.65 8.00 -0.73
CA SER A 24 17.42 8.45 0.43
C SER A 24 18.40 9.57 0.14
N LYS A 25 18.83 9.69 -1.12
CA LYS A 25 19.89 10.61 -1.54
C LYS A 25 19.38 11.97 -2.03
N SER A 26 18.07 12.17 -2.15
CA SER A 26 17.52 13.39 -2.76
C SER A 26 16.13 13.70 -2.24
N THR A 27 15.99 14.87 -1.62
CA THR A 27 14.69 15.45 -1.23
C THR A 27 13.86 15.76 -2.47
N LEU A 28 14.47 16.32 -3.53
CA LEU A 28 13.81 16.59 -4.81
C LEU A 28 13.15 15.34 -5.41
N ARG A 29 13.81 14.18 -5.33
CA ARG A 29 13.22 12.91 -5.80
C ARG A 29 11.99 12.50 -5.00
N ARG A 30 11.99 12.73 -3.69
CA ARG A 30 10.85 12.43 -2.82
C ARG A 30 9.69 13.38 -3.11
N GLU A 31 9.99 14.67 -3.29
CA GLU A 31 9.00 15.68 -3.65
C GLU A 31 8.36 15.38 -5.02
N ALA A 32 9.17 15.09 -6.04
CA ALA A 32 8.67 14.69 -7.35
C ALA A 32 7.78 13.45 -7.28
N PHE A 33 8.15 12.45 -6.45
CA PHE A 33 7.30 11.28 -6.22
C PHE A 33 6.00 11.62 -5.49
N ASN A 34 6.06 12.46 -4.45
CA ASN A 34 4.87 12.89 -3.72
C ASN A 34 3.89 13.64 -4.62
N ASN A 35 4.38 14.52 -5.49
CA ASN A 35 3.55 15.26 -6.43
C ASN A 35 2.86 14.31 -7.41
N LEU A 36 3.59 13.35 -7.98
CA LEU A 36 3.03 12.33 -8.86
C LEU A 36 2.00 11.46 -8.13
N PHE A 37 2.29 11.05 -6.90
CA PHE A 37 1.35 10.27 -6.09
C PHE A 37 0.05 11.02 -5.87
N GLN A 38 0.11 12.31 -5.50
CA GLN A 38 -1.10 13.13 -5.29
C GLN A 38 -1.94 13.28 -6.57
N VAL A 39 -1.29 13.37 -7.74
CA VAL A 39 -1.99 13.37 -9.03
C VAL A 39 -2.67 12.03 -9.32
N MET A 40 -2.00 10.92 -9.00
CA MET A 40 -2.56 9.57 -9.19
C MET A 40 -3.61 9.18 -8.14
N ASP A 41 -3.61 9.82 -6.98
CA ASP A 41 -4.57 9.64 -5.87
C ASP A 41 -5.45 10.89 -5.70
N ALA A 42 -6.00 11.41 -6.79
CA ALA A 42 -6.71 12.71 -6.81
C ALA A 42 -7.90 12.78 -5.82
N ASN A 43 -8.57 11.65 -5.57
CA ASN A 43 -9.67 11.55 -4.60
C ASN A 43 -9.19 11.43 -3.14
N ASN A 44 -7.88 11.31 -2.93
CA ASN A 44 -7.24 11.10 -1.63
C ASN A 44 -7.77 9.85 -0.88
N ASP A 45 -8.15 8.82 -1.64
CA ASP A 45 -8.73 7.58 -1.12
C ASP A 45 -7.75 6.85 -0.20
N ARG A 46 -6.43 7.00 -0.43
CA ARG A 46 -5.39 6.28 0.31
C ARG A 46 -4.88 7.03 1.54
N ARG A 47 -5.43 8.23 1.85
CA ARG A 47 -5.13 9.10 3.00
C ARG A 47 -3.74 8.88 3.62
N GLY A 48 -2.68 9.35 2.96
CA GLY A 48 -1.34 9.26 3.54
C GLY A 48 -0.21 9.75 2.66
N THR A 49 0.94 10.04 3.30
CA THR A 49 2.20 10.30 2.59
C THR A 49 2.72 9.00 1.96
N PRO A 50 3.24 9.01 0.74
CA PRO A 50 3.85 7.83 0.14
C PRO A 50 5.05 7.37 0.98
N LYS A 51 5.14 6.06 1.28
CA LYS A 51 6.19 5.50 2.17
C LYS A 51 7.18 4.53 1.51
N PRO A 52 7.53 4.59 0.20
CA PRO A 52 8.52 3.68 -0.36
C PRO A 52 9.96 3.96 0.13
N PHE A 53 10.15 5.00 0.95
CA PHE A 53 11.45 5.48 1.40
C PHE A 53 12.02 4.70 2.59
N GLN A 54 11.21 3.84 3.21
CA GLN A 54 11.63 3.14 4.42
C GLN A 54 12.74 2.14 4.09
N LYS A 55 13.92 2.34 4.70
CA LYS A 55 15.04 1.40 4.59
C LYS A 55 14.77 0.16 5.45
N MET A 56 15.24 -0.99 4.97
CA MET A 56 15.28 -2.20 5.78
C MET A 56 16.29 -2.02 6.93
N SER A 57 15.92 -2.49 8.13
CA SER A 57 16.86 -2.62 9.24
C SER A 57 17.77 -3.83 9.01
N SER A 58 19.07 -3.68 9.29
CA SER A 58 20.02 -4.79 9.28
C SER A 58 19.77 -5.76 10.44
N THR A 59 19.36 -5.27 11.61
CA THR A 59 19.23 -6.06 12.85
C THR A 59 17.78 -6.46 13.18
N ARG A 60 16.78 -5.77 12.63
CA ARG A 60 15.34 -6.07 12.83
C ARG A 60 14.75 -6.71 11.58
N TRP A 61 15.13 -7.95 11.32
CA TRP A 61 14.66 -8.74 10.18
C TRP A 61 13.15 -9.04 10.22
N LEU A 62 12.54 -8.94 11.41
CA LEU A 62 11.10 -9.06 11.70
C LEU A 62 10.26 -7.84 11.31
N VAL A 63 10.83 -6.85 10.60
CA VAL A 63 10.12 -5.61 10.22
C VAL A 63 10.38 -5.28 8.74
N ARG A 64 10.48 -6.32 7.90
CA ARG A 64 10.66 -6.20 6.44
C ARG A 64 9.32 -6.15 5.72
N GLY A 65 8.27 -6.69 6.31
CA GLY A 65 6.90 -6.67 5.80
C GLY A 65 6.41 -5.26 5.52
N LYS A 66 6.75 -4.29 6.40
CA LYS A 66 6.41 -2.89 6.15
C LYS A 66 7.04 -2.31 4.87
N VAL A 67 8.27 -2.71 4.52
CA VAL A 67 8.94 -2.25 3.29
C VAL A 67 8.32 -2.94 2.07
N ILE A 68 8.09 -4.25 2.15
CA ILE A 68 7.40 -5.04 1.11
C ILE A 68 6.02 -4.45 0.81
N TYR A 69 5.22 -4.25 1.86
CA TYR A 69 3.90 -3.64 1.78
C TYR A 69 3.97 -2.23 1.20
N SER A 70 4.93 -1.41 1.63
CA SER A 70 5.09 -0.05 1.09
C SER A 70 5.44 -0.04 -0.40
N LEU A 71 6.24 -1.00 -0.89
CA LEU A 71 6.48 -1.15 -2.33
C LEU A 71 5.20 -1.59 -3.06
N LEU A 72 4.49 -2.57 -2.51
CA LEU A 72 3.28 -3.12 -3.12
C LEU A 72 2.18 -2.06 -3.27
N VAL A 73 1.85 -1.32 -2.20
CA VAL A 73 0.77 -0.32 -2.24
C VAL A 73 1.12 0.94 -3.06
N ASN A 74 2.39 1.15 -3.39
CA ASN A 74 2.86 2.24 -4.25
C ASN A 74 3.35 1.73 -5.61
N TRP A 75 3.03 0.49 -5.99
CA TRP A 75 3.62 -0.17 -7.16
C TRP A 75 3.40 0.63 -8.46
N HIS A 76 2.17 1.07 -8.68
CA HIS A 76 1.80 1.80 -9.88
C HIS A 76 2.41 3.20 -9.94
N GLU A 77 2.46 3.89 -8.80
CA GLU A 77 3.08 5.21 -8.69
C GLU A 77 4.59 5.12 -8.87
N LEU A 78 5.24 4.08 -8.34
CA LEU A 78 6.67 3.84 -8.55
C LEU A 78 6.97 3.55 -10.02
N LYS A 79 6.15 2.72 -10.68
CA LYS A 79 6.25 2.46 -12.12
C LYS A 79 6.14 3.76 -12.92
N ALA A 80 5.10 4.56 -12.67
CA ALA A 80 4.86 5.82 -13.34
C ALA A 80 5.99 6.83 -13.09
N TYR A 81 6.47 6.91 -11.85
CA TYR A 81 7.58 7.77 -11.45
C TYR A 81 8.87 7.44 -12.22
N PHE A 82 9.27 6.16 -12.25
CA PHE A 82 10.48 5.78 -12.98
C PHE A 82 10.32 5.96 -14.50
N SER A 83 9.10 5.80 -15.03
CA SER A 83 8.80 6.15 -16.43
C SER A 83 8.99 7.64 -16.70
N ALA A 84 8.54 8.52 -15.80
CA ALA A 84 8.66 9.98 -15.94
C ALA A 84 10.09 10.49 -15.74
N VAL A 85 10.89 9.83 -14.91
CA VAL A 85 12.28 10.21 -14.61
C VAL A 85 13.25 9.76 -15.71
N LEU A 86 12.95 8.66 -16.41
CA LEU A 86 13.84 8.07 -17.42
C LEU A 86 14.35 9.05 -18.50
N PRO A 87 13.51 9.92 -19.10
CA PRO A 87 13.95 10.87 -20.12
C PRO A 87 14.88 11.96 -19.57
N THR A 88 14.67 12.38 -18.33
CA THR A 88 15.33 13.56 -17.71
C THR A 88 16.48 13.19 -16.78
N ALA A 89 16.66 11.90 -16.45
CA ALA A 89 17.72 11.44 -15.57
C ALA A 89 19.13 11.78 -16.10
N ASP A 90 20.00 12.29 -15.24
CA ASP A 90 21.40 12.50 -15.57
C ASP A 90 22.13 11.16 -15.85
N ALA A 91 23.30 11.22 -16.49
CA ALA A 91 24.08 10.01 -16.80
C ALA A 91 24.42 9.19 -15.53
N SER A 92 24.59 9.87 -14.39
CA SER A 92 25.00 9.26 -13.13
C SER A 92 23.94 8.31 -12.55
N CYS A 93 22.64 8.60 -12.75
CA CYS A 93 21.56 7.79 -12.20
C CYS A 93 20.66 7.10 -13.25
N ARG A 94 20.81 7.42 -14.54
CA ARG A 94 19.98 6.89 -15.64
C ARG A 94 19.98 5.37 -15.72
N TYR A 95 21.13 4.71 -15.54
CA TYR A 95 21.20 3.24 -15.54
C TYR A 95 20.30 2.64 -14.44
N ARG A 96 20.45 3.13 -13.21
CA ARG A 96 19.65 2.68 -12.08
C ARG A 96 18.16 2.99 -12.26
N ALA A 97 17.80 4.16 -12.82
CA ALA A 97 16.41 4.47 -13.15
C ALA A 97 15.82 3.47 -14.16
N ARG A 98 16.59 3.10 -15.19
CA ARG A 98 16.18 2.13 -16.22
C ARG A 98 15.98 0.74 -15.64
N GLU A 99 16.91 0.27 -14.82
CA GLU A 99 16.78 -1.03 -14.14
C GLU A 99 15.52 -1.07 -13.28
N LEU A 100 15.32 -0.06 -12.41
CA LEU A 100 14.14 0.01 -11.55
C LEU A 100 12.85 0.09 -12.38
N HIS A 101 12.82 0.91 -13.44
CA HIS A 101 11.67 0.96 -14.36
C HIS A 101 11.37 -0.41 -14.99
N GLY A 102 12.40 -1.13 -15.45
CA GLY A 102 12.27 -2.47 -16.00
C GLY A 102 11.66 -3.45 -14.99
N MET A 103 12.14 -3.40 -13.74
CA MET A 103 11.63 -4.27 -12.68
C MET A 103 10.17 -3.97 -12.29
N PHE A 104 9.76 -2.70 -12.23
CA PHE A 104 8.35 -2.32 -12.01
C PHE A 104 7.46 -2.59 -13.23
N SER A 105 8.04 -2.79 -14.40
CA SER A 105 7.32 -3.16 -15.62
C SER A 105 7.15 -4.67 -15.79
N ASP A 106 7.87 -5.47 -15.01
CA ASP A 106 7.76 -6.92 -15.02
C ASP A 106 6.65 -7.40 -14.07
N PRO A 107 5.56 -8.01 -14.60
CA PRO A 107 4.44 -8.47 -13.79
C PRO A 107 4.81 -9.62 -12.85
N VAL A 108 5.90 -10.35 -13.11
CA VAL A 108 6.36 -11.43 -12.23
C VAL A 108 6.84 -10.86 -10.88
N ASN A 109 7.49 -9.70 -10.89
CA ASN A 109 7.91 -9.01 -9.67
C ASN A 109 6.71 -8.56 -8.82
N LEU A 110 5.67 -8.04 -9.47
CA LEU A 110 4.42 -7.68 -8.80
C LEU A 110 3.77 -8.90 -8.15
N LEU A 111 3.61 -9.98 -8.91
CA LEU A 111 3.00 -11.23 -8.44
C LEU A 111 3.74 -11.79 -7.21
N TYR A 112 5.08 -11.75 -7.22
CA TYR A 112 5.85 -12.16 -6.05
C TYR A 112 5.58 -11.28 -4.82
N LEU A 113 5.49 -9.96 -4.97
CA LEU A 113 5.19 -9.06 -3.84
C LEU A 113 3.77 -9.26 -3.33
N GLU A 114 2.79 -9.46 -4.21
CA GLU A 114 1.41 -9.81 -3.84
C GLU A 114 1.32 -11.11 -3.06
N PHE A 115 2.14 -12.11 -3.42
CA PHE A 115 2.22 -13.37 -2.71
C PHE A 115 2.92 -13.24 -1.35
N VAL A 116 4.09 -12.60 -1.32
CA VAL A 116 4.94 -12.54 -0.12
C VAL A 116 4.40 -11.56 0.92
N SER A 117 3.83 -10.43 0.51
CA SER A 117 3.36 -9.38 1.43
C SER A 117 2.46 -9.91 2.54
N PRO A 118 1.34 -10.60 2.26
CA PRO A 118 0.45 -11.06 3.32
C PRO A 118 1.08 -12.13 4.20
N VAL A 119 1.91 -13.03 3.64
CA VAL A 119 2.62 -14.06 4.43
C VAL A 119 3.56 -13.42 5.44
N VAL A 120 4.34 -12.42 5.01
CA VAL A 120 5.26 -11.71 5.90
C VAL A 120 4.49 -10.87 6.92
N THR A 121 3.44 -10.15 6.52
CA THR A 121 2.64 -9.33 7.45
C THR A 121 1.95 -10.17 8.53
N GLU A 122 1.34 -11.30 8.17
CA GLU A 122 0.73 -12.22 9.14
C GLU A 122 1.77 -12.78 10.11
N PHE A 123 2.93 -13.19 9.60
CA PHE A 123 4.03 -13.68 10.44
C PHE A 123 4.56 -12.60 11.39
N GLU A 124 4.76 -11.37 10.91
CA GLU A 124 5.20 -10.25 11.74
C GLU A 124 4.19 -9.93 12.84
N ARG A 125 2.89 -9.98 12.54
CA ARG A 125 1.81 -9.81 13.52
C ARG A 125 1.87 -10.87 14.63
N VAL A 126 1.93 -12.15 14.27
CA VAL A 126 2.05 -13.25 15.24
C VAL A 126 3.31 -13.04 16.08
N ASN A 127 4.45 -12.78 15.45
CA ASN A 127 5.69 -12.58 16.18
C ASN A 127 5.63 -11.38 17.14
N SER A 128 4.99 -10.26 16.75
CA SER A 128 4.79 -9.12 17.65
C SER A 128 3.95 -9.49 18.87
N PHE A 129 2.92 -10.33 18.69
CA PHE A 129 2.09 -10.84 19.78
C PHE A 129 2.89 -11.71 20.76
N PHE A 130 3.77 -12.58 20.26
CA PHE A 130 4.68 -13.39 21.08
C PHE A 130 5.78 -12.60 21.79
N GLN A 131 6.04 -11.36 21.37
CA GLN A 131 7.00 -10.46 21.99
C GLN A 131 6.36 -9.49 22.99
N ALA A 132 5.03 -9.47 23.10
CA ALA A 132 4.35 -8.63 24.07
C ALA A 132 4.57 -9.19 25.50
N THR A 133 4.72 -8.28 26.46
CA THR A 133 5.04 -8.59 27.85
C THR A 133 3.86 -9.14 28.66
N ASP A 134 2.65 -8.93 28.15
CA ASP A 134 1.36 -9.14 28.80
C ASP A 134 0.34 -9.81 27.87
N ALA A 135 0.82 -10.54 26.84
CA ALA A 135 -0.07 -11.25 25.93
C ALA A 135 -0.85 -12.36 26.64
N ASP A 136 -2.16 -12.40 26.40
CA ASP A 136 -3.03 -13.47 26.86
C ASP A 136 -2.70 -14.80 26.13
N PRO A 137 -2.49 -15.92 26.84
CA PRO A 137 -2.13 -17.19 26.22
C PRO A 137 -3.19 -17.76 25.26
N GLU A 138 -4.48 -17.51 25.51
CA GLU A 138 -5.57 -17.96 24.64
C GLU A 138 -5.60 -17.14 23.34
N GLU A 139 -5.44 -15.82 23.44
CA GLU A 139 -5.29 -14.94 22.27
C GLU A 139 -4.04 -15.30 21.45
N MET A 140 -2.91 -15.60 22.10
CA MET A 140 -1.69 -16.07 21.42
C MET A 140 -1.94 -17.35 20.61
N PHE A 141 -2.63 -18.32 21.20
CA PHE A 141 -2.97 -19.56 20.52
C PHE A 141 -3.89 -19.30 19.31
N ASN A 142 -4.90 -18.44 19.48
CA ASN A 142 -5.84 -18.09 18.43
C ASN A 142 -5.14 -17.40 17.23
N GLU A 143 -4.21 -16.49 17.48
CA GLU A 143 -3.40 -15.84 16.44
C GLU A 143 -2.52 -16.85 15.69
N LEU A 144 -1.88 -17.77 16.42
CA LEU A 144 -1.04 -18.81 15.82
C LEU A 144 -1.87 -19.80 14.98
N ASP A 145 -3.03 -20.23 15.47
CA ASP A 145 -3.94 -21.12 14.75
C ASP A 145 -4.52 -20.44 13.50
N MET A 146 -4.86 -19.15 13.59
CA MET A 146 -5.29 -18.35 12.43
C MET A 146 -4.20 -18.28 11.36
N HIS A 147 -2.95 -18.03 11.76
CA HIS A 147 -1.81 -18.01 10.83
C HIS A 147 -1.57 -19.38 10.19
N HIS A 148 -1.62 -20.46 10.96
CA HIS A 148 -1.50 -21.83 10.45
C HIS A 148 -2.61 -22.15 9.42
N LYS A 149 -3.86 -21.79 9.72
CA LYS A 149 -5.00 -21.94 8.80
C LYS A 149 -4.79 -21.14 7.52
N SER A 150 -4.35 -19.87 7.61
CA SER A 150 -4.03 -19.03 6.45
C SER A 150 -2.97 -19.65 5.54
N LEU A 151 -1.84 -20.09 6.11
CA LEU A 151 -0.77 -20.75 5.36
C LEU A 151 -1.26 -22.03 4.66
N LYS A 152 -2.03 -22.86 5.38
CA LYS A 152 -2.59 -24.10 4.83
C LYS A 152 -3.55 -23.79 3.68
N CYS A 153 -4.41 -22.79 3.82
CA CYS A 153 -5.35 -22.37 2.77
C CYS A 153 -4.64 -21.85 1.51
N ARG A 154 -3.56 -21.08 1.67
CA ARG A 154 -2.72 -20.59 0.54
C ARG A 154 -2.03 -21.75 -0.18
N PHE A 155 -1.47 -22.70 0.56
CA PHE A 155 -0.78 -23.85 -0.03
C PHE A 155 -1.74 -24.83 -0.73
N GLN A 156 -2.92 -25.04 -0.16
CA GLN A 156 -3.91 -25.98 -0.69
C GLN A 156 -4.83 -25.37 -1.75
N GLY A 157 -4.72 -24.06 -2.02
CA GLY A 157 -5.62 -23.34 -2.94
C GLY A 157 -7.07 -23.24 -2.46
N LYS A 158 -7.36 -23.58 -1.20
CA LYS A 158 -8.72 -23.65 -0.64
C LYS A 158 -9.20 -22.33 -0.04
N CYS A 159 -8.38 -21.28 -0.06
CA CYS A 159 -8.66 -20.03 0.66
C CYS A 159 -9.93 -19.31 0.15
N CYS A 160 -10.32 -19.51 -1.12
CA CYS A 160 -11.36 -18.68 -1.75
C CYS A 160 -12.36 -19.46 -2.60
N THR A 161 -12.46 -20.79 -2.49
CA THR A 161 -13.45 -21.55 -3.28
C THR A 161 -14.84 -21.55 -2.64
N ASP A 162 -14.92 -21.37 -1.32
CA ASP A 162 -16.16 -21.45 -0.53
C ASP A 162 -16.38 -20.25 0.40
N PHE A 163 -15.74 -19.10 0.11
CA PHE A 163 -15.98 -17.89 0.90
C PHE A 163 -17.44 -17.47 0.75
N LYS A 164 -18.23 -17.71 1.80
CA LYS A 164 -19.57 -17.17 1.97
C LYS A 164 -19.46 -16.00 2.94
N ALA A 165 -19.63 -14.79 2.41
CA ALA A 165 -19.78 -13.61 3.26
C ALA A 165 -20.91 -13.87 4.27
N SER A 166 -20.63 -13.68 5.55
CA SER A 166 -21.66 -13.75 6.58
C SER A 166 -22.55 -12.52 6.48
N GLU A 167 -23.78 -12.63 6.96
CA GLU A 167 -24.73 -11.50 7.04
C GLU A 167 -24.08 -10.31 7.79
N ARG A 168 -23.34 -10.58 8.86
CA ARG A 168 -22.55 -9.57 9.59
C ARG A 168 -21.42 -8.91 8.76
N MET A 169 -20.81 -9.63 7.83
CA MET A 169 -19.81 -9.06 6.90
C MET A 169 -20.49 -8.17 5.86
N LEU A 170 -21.64 -8.61 5.34
CA LEU A 170 -22.46 -7.84 4.40
C LEU A 170 -22.99 -6.57 5.06
N GLU A 171 -23.55 -6.66 6.27
CA GLU A 171 -24.02 -5.53 7.08
C GLU A 171 -22.92 -4.50 7.33
N ARG A 172 -21.67 -4.94 7.57
CA ARG A 172 -20.55 -4.00 7.73
C ARG A 172 -20.16 -3.34 6.41
N PHE A 173 -20.25 -4.06 5.30
CA PHE A 173 -19.98 -3.54 3.96
C PHE A 173 -21.07 -2.57 3.48
N THR A 174 -22.33 -2.80 3.88
CA THR A 174 -23.48 -1.95 3.53
C THR A 174 -23.85 -0.95 4.63
N SER A 175 -23.15 -0.97 5.78
CA SER A 175 -23.42 -0.02 6.86
C SER A 175 -23.15 1.41 6.40
N GLN A 176 -24.01 2.32 6.83
CA GLN A 176 -23.99 3.77 6.56
C GLN A 176 -22.65 4.47 6.91
N ASN A 177 -21.71 3.78 7.56
CA ASN A 177 -20.36 4.28 7.83
C ASN A 177 -19.43 4.25 6.61
N MET A 178 -19.70 3.43 5.60
CA MET A 178 -18.88 3.31 4.37
C MET A 178 -19.45 4.10 3.19
N TYR A 179 -20.78 4.18 3.09
CA TYR A 179 -21.49 4.99 2.10
C TYR A 179 -22.40 5.93 2.89
N GLY A 180 -21.93 7.14 3.20
CA GLY A 180 -22.72 8.12 3.94
C GLY A 180 -24.10 8.35 3.30
N ASN A 181 -25.10 8.66 4.13
CA ASN A 181 -26.48 8.89 3.68
C ASN A 181 -26.53 9.88 2.52
N LEU A 182 -27.13 9.45 1.40
CA LEU A 182 -27.58 10.35 0.33
C LEU A 182 -28.85 11.12 0.72
N GLU A 183 -29.41 10.86 1.90
CA GLU A 183 -30.66 11.48 2.37
C GLU A 183 -30.48 12.75 3.21
N ASP A 184 -29.24 13.16 3.53
CA ASP A 184 -28.98 14.42 4.25
C ASP A 184 -28.82 15.65 3.33
N ARG A 185 -29.18 15.55 2.04
CA ARG A 185 -29.08 16.67 1.09
C ARG A 185 -30.38 17.40 0.78
N ASP A 186 -31.53 16.94 1.27
CA ASP A 186 -32.85 17.52 0.91
C ASP A 186 -33.67 18.08 2.09
N ASN A 187 -33.07 18.33 3.27
CA ASN A 187 -33.79 18.91 4.41
C ASN A 187 -33.11 20.11 5.07
N SER A 188 -32.76 21.11 4.27
CA SER A 188 -32.54 22.47 4.77
C SER A 188 -33.02 23.53 3.77
N GLU A 189 -34.33 23.55 3.51
CA GLU A 189 -35.02 24.75 3.03
C GLU A 189 -35.61 25.54 4.21
N GLY A 190 -35.38 26.87 4.26
CA GLY A 190 -36.32 27.80 4.90
C GLY A 190 -35.74 29.09 5.49
N GLY A 191 -35.84 30.21 4.74
CA GLY A 191 -35.87 31.61 5.26
C GLY A 191 -34.97 32.61 4.50
N ASP A 192 -35.26 33.03 3.26
CA ASP A 192 -36.12 34.16 2.77
C ASP A 192 -35.34 35.52 2.66
N PRO A 193 -35.79 36.55 1.89
CA PRO A 193 -35.21 36.96 0.61
C PRO A 193 -34.64 38.41 0.64
N GLY A 194 -33.72 38.76 -0.24
CA GLY A 194 -33.24 40.14 -0.31
C GLY A 194 -32.26 40.42 -1.45
N GLU A 195 -32.80 40.96 -2.53
CA GLU A 195 -32.24 41.97 -3.45
C GLU A 195 -30.76 41.90 -3.88
N GLY A 196 -30.55 41.81 -5.19
CA GLY A 196 -29.26 42.09 -5.81
C GLY A 196 -29.14 41.54 -7.23
N VAL A 197 -29.78 42.23 -8.18
CA VAL A 197 -29.60 42.02 -9.62
C VAL A 197 -28.21 42.50 -10.01
N GLU A 198 -27.43 41.68 -10.75
CA GLU A 198 -26.39 42.08 -11.71
C GLU A 198 -25.93 40.79 -12.43
N GLU A 199 -26.56 40.43 -13.54
CA GLU A 199 -26.14 40.74 -14.92
C GLU A 199 -24.90 39.92 -15.36
N PHE A 200 -25.19 38.78 -16.00
CA PHE A 200 -24.22 37.92 -16.68
C PHE A 200 -23.92 38.53 -18.05
N ASP A 201 -22.75 39.17 -18.20
CA ASP A 201 -22.16 39.37 -19.52
C ASP A 201 -21.31 38.15 -19.89
N LEU A 202 -21.94 37.28 -20.69
CA LEU A 202 -21.25 36.48 -21.69
C LEU A 202 -20.67 37.44 -22.73
N LEU A 203 -19.37 37.36 -23.06
CA LEU A 203 -18.86 37.63 -24.41
C LEU A 203 -17.37 37.21 -24.54
N TYR A 204 -17.15 36.35 -25.54
CA TYR A 204 -15.91 35.90 -26.23
C TYR A 204 -14.87 35.02 -25.52
#